data_AF-A0A4Y2D715-F1
#
_entry.id   AF-A0A4Y2D715-F1
#
_cell.length_a   1.000
_cell.length_b   1.000
_cell.length_c   1.000
_cell.angle_alpha   90.00
_cell.angle_beta   90.00
_cell.angle_gamma   90.00
#
_symmetry.space_group_name_H-M   'P 1'
#
loop_
_entity.id
_entity.type
_entity.pdbx_description
1 polymer ?
#
loop_
_entity_poly.entity_id
_entity_poly.type
_entity_poly.pdbx_seq_one_letter_code
_entity_poly.pdbx_strand_id
1 'polypeptide(L)' 'MKIRYDSRATDHNFKEGDLVWMYNPKPRRGLSPKLQQNLEGPYTVVKKLN' A
#
# COMPACT_ATOMS: atom_id res chain seq x y z
N MET A 1 1.32 5.47 18.00
CA MET A 1 0.02 5.24 17.33
C MET A 1 -0.81 6.50 17.46
N LYS A 2 -1.30 7.06 16.35
CA LYS A 2 -2.11 8.27 16.34
C LYS A 2 -3.57 7.84 16.51
N ILE A 3 -3.98 7.56 17.75
CA ILE A 3 -5.27 6.94 18.13
C ILE A 3 -6.48 7.60 17.45
N ARG A 4 -6.49 8.92 17.27
CA ARG A 4 -7.60 9.64 16.62
C ARG A 4 -7.76 9.28 15.14
N TYR A 5 -6.66 9.10 14.42
CA TYR A 5 -6.63 8.82 12.98
C TYR A 5 -6.67 7.31 12.71
N ASP A 6 -5.97 6.53 13.54
CA ASP A 6 -5.86 5.08 13.41
C ASP A 6 -7.09 4.35 13.98
N SER A 7 -8.06 5.06 14.57
CA SER A 7 -9.27 4.48 15.20
C SER A 7 -10.15 3.68 14.24
N ARG A 8 -10.00 3.88 12.92
CA ARG A 8 -10.73 3.16 11.86
C ARG A 8 -9.82 2.31 10.99
N ALA A 9 -8.55 2.16 11.36
CA ALA A 9 -7.67 1.23 10.67
C ALA A 9 -8.19 -0.19 10.91
N THR A 10 -8.84 -0.75 9.91
CA THR A 10 -9.21 -2.16 9.91
C THR A 10 -7.99 -2.97 9.49
N ASP A 11 -7.78 -4.12 10.13
CA ASP A 11 -6.81 -5.08 9.63
C ASP A 11 -7.26 -5.62 8.27
N HIS A 12 -6.38 -5.50 7.28
CA HIS A 12 -6.64 -5.98 5.93
C HIS A 12 -6.25 -7.46 5.87
N ASN A 13 -7.26 -8.34 5.84
CA ASN A 13 -7.06 -9.79 5.75
C ASN A 13 -6.91 -10.23 4.29
N PHE A 14 -5.72 -10.04 3.73
CA PHE A 14 -5.40 -10.57 2.41
C PHE A 14 -5.28 -12.10 2.43
N LYS A 15 -5.77 -12.74 1.37
CA LYS A 15 -5.64 -14.17 1.10
C LYS A 15 -4.61 -14.40 0.00
N GLU A 16 -4.05 -15.60 -0.03
CA GLU A 16 -3.19 -16.01 -1.15
C GLU A 16 -3.97 -15.94 -2.46
N GLY A 17 -3.36 -15.34 -3.48
CA GLY A 17 -3.99 -15.08 -4.79
C GLY A 17 -4.70 -13.73 -4.92
N ASP A 18 -4.89 -12.97 -3.83
CA ASP A 18 -5.48 -11.63 -3.91
C ASP A 18 -4.56 -10.67 -4.69
N LEU A 19 -5.17 -9.83 -5.53
CA LEU A 19 -4.47 -8.75 -6.22
C LEU A 19 -4.40 -7.51 -5.33
N VAL A 20 -3.18 -7.04 -5.10
CA VAL A 20 -2.89 -5.90 -4.21
C VAL A 20 -2.00 -4.89 -4.92
N TRP A 21 -2.24 -3.61 -4.63
CA TRP A 21 -1.36 -2.53 -5.06
C TRP A 21 -0.42 -2.15 -3.93
N MET A 22 0.87 -2.07 -4.20
CA MET A 22 1.87 -1.70 -3.20
C MET A 22 2.06 -0.20 -3.18
N TYR A 23 2.00 0.41 -2.00
CA TYR A 23 2.40 1.81 -1.84
C TYR A 23 3.94 1.90 -1.81
N ASN A 24 4.53 2.36 -2.91
CA ASN A 24 5.96 2.57 -3.06
C ASN A 24 6.26 3.96 -3.64
N PRO A 25 6.34 5.00 -2.79
CA PRO A 25 6.63 6.35 -3.23
C PRO A 25 8.12 6.47 -3.63
N LYS A 26 8.47 6.02 -4.84
CA LYS A 26 9.83 6.18 -5.42
C LYS A 26 9.96 7.57 -6.02
N PRO A 27 10.73 8.51 -5.44
CA PRO A 27 10.80 9.87 -5.95
C PRO A 27 11.26 9.91 -7.41
N ARG A 28 10.43 10.45 -8.31
CA ARG A 28 10.79 10.70 -9.71
C ARG A 28 11.20 12.16 -9.84
N ARG A 29 12.45 12.40 -10.27
CA ARG A 29 12.94 13.76 -10.51
C ARG A 29 12.03 14.47 -11.54
N GLY A 30 11.67 15.71 -11.26
CA GLY A 30 10.88 16.54 -12.17
C GLY A 30 9.36 16.46 -11.99
N LEU A 31 8.83 15.58 -11.12
CA LEU A 31 7.41 15.54 -10.76
C LEU A 31 7.20 15.97 -9.31
N SER A 32 6.11 16.70 -9.05
CA SER A 32 5.75 17.03 -7.67
C SER A 32 5.26 15.76 -6.94
N PRO A 33 5.54 15.60 -5.63
CA PRO A 33 5.15 14.41 -4.88
C PRO A 33 3.64 14.11 -4.90
N LYS A 34 2.81 15.15 -5.09
CA LYS A 34 1.35 15.03 -5.17
C LYS A 34 0.86 14.53 -6.53
N LEU A 35 1.63 14.77 -7.59
CA LEU A 35 1.33 14.33 -8.95
C LEU A 35 1.98 12.99 -9.29
N GLN A 36 2.77 12.44 -8.37
CA GLN A 36 3.45 11.18 -8.58
C GLN A 36 2.54 9.99 -8.26
N GLN A 37 2.48 9.02 -9.16
CA GLN A 37 1.88 7.73 -8.86
C GLN A 37 2.77 6.96 -7.89
N ASN A 38 2.31 6.82 -6.65
CA ASN A 38 3.02 6.08 -5.60
C ASN A 38 2.55 4.62 -5.48
N LEU A 39 1.57 4.22 -6.31
CA LEU A 39 1.08 2.84 -6.36
C LEU A 39 1.89 2.08 -7.40
N GLU A 40 2.45 0.96 -6.98
CA GLU A 40 3.21 0.05 -7.84
C GLU A 40 2.43 -1.25 -7.98
N GLY A 41 2.24 -1.66 -9.24
CA GLY A 41 1.81 -3.00 -9.69
C GLY A 41 0.47 -3.52 -9.17
N PRO A 42 -0.17 -4.43 -9.91
CA PRO A 42 -0.94 -5.49 -9.30
C PRO A 42 0.02 -6.61 -8.89
N TYR A 43 0.24 -6.78 -7.60
CA TYR A 43 0.95 -7.92 -7.03
C TYR A 43 -0.05 -8.99 -6.61
N THR A 44 0.36 -10.25 -6.62
CA THR A 44 -0.39 -11.33 -6.00
C THR A 44 0.20 -11.65 -4.63
N VAL A 45 -0.67 -11.84 -3.65
CA VAL A 45 -0.25 -12.31 -2.34
C VAL A 45 0.12 -13.80 -2.45
N VAL A 46 1.39 -14.13 -2.20
CA VAL A 46 1.88 -15.52 -2.29
C VAL A 46 1.68 -16.26 -0.98
N LYS A 47 1.95 -15.60 0.15
CA LYS A 47 1.83 -16.19 1.48
C LYS A 47 1.72 -15.09 2.53
N LYS A 48 0.84 -15.29 3.52
CA LYS A 48 0.81 -14.48 4.75
C LYS A 48 1.84 -15.04 5.73
N LEU A 49 2.73 -14.16 6.21
CA LEU A 49 3.62 -14.48 7.32
C LEU A 49 2.91 -14.07 8.62
N ASN A 50 2.77 -15.00 9.56
CA ASN A 50 2.17 -14.78 10.88
C ASN A 50 3.21 -14.26 11.87
#